data_AF-A0A7D9DES1-F1
#
_entry.id   AF-A0A7D9DES1-F1
#
_cell.length_a   1.000
_cell.length_b   1.000
_cell.length_c   1.000
_cell.angle_alpha   90.00
_cell.angle_beta   90.00
_cell.angle_gamma   90.00
#
_symmetry.space_group_name_H-M   'P 1'
#
loop_
_entity.id
_entity.type
_entity.pdbx_description
1 polymer ?
#
loop_
_entity_poly.entity_id
_entity_poly.type
_entity_poly.pdbx_seq_one_letter_code
_entity_poly.pdbx_strand_id
1 'polypeptide(L)'
;MIDKLQKYYGNAIRRCVDKKAKSKQEVEDAVKRMQCAIKGVLYHSVKIVVEKKRHQYCPDGESSWCSIKRDKAVGTNTPFLDKSHHLDPVFLEFLIPLFDRLSEKKLLKRCLPGLSQNANESVNSLVWNRCPKHRNRGIKSVETAAASAIMQFNIGAAGRHGVMKELEISGGYYTKAGSGKKNKKRVKQTNARAQKKFKEARQKIRQAKLVEEARLKALEGVTYQSAAFNEDNFNGSRKRKRKTDKTTPKEGKSKQTRKE
;
A
#
# COMPACT_ATOMS: atom_id res chain seq x y z
N MET A 1 13.39 1.92 4.49
CA MET A 1 13.72 0.55 4.93
C MET A 1 12.47 -0.31 5.11
N ILE A 2 11.48 0.16 5.86
CA ILE A 2 10.19 -0.52 6.09
C ILE A 2 9.49 -0.93 4.78
N ASP A 3 9.43 -0.04 3.78
CA ASP A 3 8.80 -0.35 2.49
C ASP A 3 9.45 -1.53 1.76
N LYS A 4 10.77 -1.70 1.90
CA LYS A 4 11.50 -2.83 1.30
C LYS A 4 11.15 -4.14 2.00
N LEU A 5 11.11 -4.14 3.34
CA LEU A 5 10.69 -5.31 4.12
C LEU A 5 9.25 -5.72 3.78
N GLN A 6 8.32 -4.75 3.70
CA GLN A 6 6.95 -5.00 3.28
C GLN A 6 6.87 -5.59 1.88
N LYS A 7 7.64 -5.04 0.92
CA LYS A 7 7.72 -5.57 -0.45
C LYS A 7 8.26 -7.00 -0.48
N TYR A 8 9.34 -7.28 0.27
CA TYR A 8 9.94 -8.62 0.32
C TYR A 8 9.02 -9.64 0.97
N TYR A 9 8.37 -9.29 2.09
CA TYR A 9 7.37 -10.13 2.73
C TYR A 9 6.21 -10.47 1.77
N GLY A 10 5.63 -9.45 1.12
CA GLY A 10 4.55 -9.67 0.15
C GLY A 10 4.99 -10.51 -1.06
N ASN A 11 6.26 -10.41 -1.48
CA ASN A 11 6.81 -11.24 -2.54
C ASN A 11 7.06 -12.69 -2.09
N ALA A 12 7.48 -12.91 -0.85
CA ALA A 12 7.63 -14.26 -0.28
C ALA A 12 6.30 -15.02 -0.31
N ILE A 13 5.21 -14.38 0.14
CA ILE A 13 3.88 -14.98 0.08
C ILE A 13 3.47 -15.26 -1.37
N ARG A 14 3.55 -14.26 -2.26
CA ARG A 14 3.09 -14.39 -3.65
C ARG A 14 3.82 -15.48 -4.45
N ARG A 15 5.10 -15.73 -4.17
CA ARG A 15 5.89 -16.79 -4.81
C ARG A 15 5.54 -18.19 -4.32
N CYS A 16 5.00 -18.30 -3.10
CA CYS A 16 4.62 -19.57 -2.48
C CYS A 16 3.11 -19.86 -2.57
N VAL A 17 2.35 -19.09 -3.35
CA VAL A 17 0.92 -19.33 -3.61
C VAL A 17 0.75 -20.66 -4.35
N ASP A 18 -0.12 -21.52 -3.83
CA ASP A 18 -0.48 -22.79 -4.43
C ASP A 18 -1.99 -22.97 -4.39
N LYS A 19 -2.64 -22.87 -5.56
CA LYS A 19 -4.10 -23.04 -5.68
C LYS A 19 -4.52 -24.49 -5.86
N LYS A 20 -3.56 -25.39 -6.12
CA LYS A 20 -3.83 -26.79 -6.48
C LYS A 20 -3.68 -27.72 -5.30
N ALA A 21 -2.98 -27.31 -4.24
CA ALA A 21 -2.89 -28.05 -2.98
C ALA A 21 -4.30 -28.33 -2.42
N LYS A 22 -4.68 -29.60 -2.41
CA LYS A 22 -5.99 -30.08 -1.93
C LYS A 22 -5.83 -31.02 -0.75
N SER A 23 -4.79 -31.84 -0.75
CA SER A 23 -4.49 -32.74 0.36
C SER A 23 -3.96 -31.97 1.57
N LYS A 24 -4.28 -32.45 2.78
CA LYS A 24 -3.79 -31.89 4.03
C LYS A 24 -2.26 -31.82 4.06
N GLN A 25 -1.59 -32.82 3.48
CA GLN A 25 -0.12 -32.89 3.43
C GLN A 25 0.45 -31.84 2.48
N GLU A 26 -0.10 -31.71 1.28
CA GLU A 26 0.32 -30.71 0.29
C GLU A 26 0.17 -29.28 0.83
N VAL A 27 -0.93 -29.01 1.52
CA VAL A 27 -1.18 -27.71 2.17
C VAL A 27 -0.14 -27.44 3.25
N GLU A 28 0.16 -28.42 4.09
CA GLU A 28 1.14 -28.24 5.17
C GLU A 28 2.55 -28.03 4.61
N ASP A 29 2.94 -28.75 3.56
CA ASP A 29 4.25 -28.59 2.93
C ASP A 29 4.36 -27.26 2.17
N ALA A 30 3.29 -26.81 1.51
CA ALA A 30 3.25 -25.49 0.90
C ALA A 30 3.33 -24.36 1.95
N VAL A 31 2.69 -24.53 3.10
CA VAL A 31 2.79 -23.60 4.24
C VAL A 31 4.21 -23.57 4.78
N LYS A 32 4.87 -24.72 4.99
CA LYS A 32 6.28 -24.78 5.41
C LYS A 32 7.19 -24.04 4.44
N ARG A 33 7.01 -24.23 3.12
CA ARG A 33 7.77 -23.48 2.09
C ARG A 33 7.58 -21.98 2.25
N MET A 34 6.35 -21.53 2.52
CA MET A 34 6.05 -20.11 2.74
C MET A 34 6.68 -19.59 4.04
N GLN A 35 6.69 -20.37 5.12
CA GLN A 35 7.39 -20.01 6.37
C GLN A 35 8.90 -19.84 6.14
N CYS A 36 9.53 -20.79 5.44
CA CYS A 36 10.94 -20.68 5.07
C CYS A 36 11.19 -19.44 4.21
N ALA A 37 10.34 -19.14 3.24
CA ALA A 37 10.49 -17.95 2.41
C ALA A 37 10.39 -16.64 3.24
N ILE A 38 9.46 -16.57 4.21
CA ILE A 38 9.30 -15.42 5.09
C ILE A 38 10.52 -15.27 6.03
N LYS A 39 11.00 -16.37 6.64
CA LYS A 39 12.23 -16.36 7.43
C LYS A 39 13.44 -15.97 6.59
N GLY A 40 13.52 -16.44 5.34
CA GLY A 40 14.55 -16.03 4.38
C GLY A 40 14.58 -14.52 4.14
N VAL A 41 13.43 -13.84 4.14
CA VAL A 41 13.39 -12.38 4.04
C VAL A 41 14.03 -11.72 5.27
N LEU A 42 13.73 -12.19 6.48
CA LEU A 42 14.30 -11.64 7.71
C LEU A 42 15.83 -11.78 7.74
N TYR A 43 16.33 -13.01 7.62
CA TYR A 43 17.75 -13.29 7.72
C TYR A 43 18.56 -12.65 6.59
N HIS A 44 18.01 -12.56 5.38
CA HIS A 44 18.66 -11.88 4.27
C HIS A 44 18.76 -10.36 4.47
N SER A 45 17.79 -9.77 5.19
CA SER A 45 17.69 -8.33 5.42
C SER A 45 18.61 -7.81 6.53
N VAL A 46 19.23 -8.70 7.30
CA VAL A 46 20.15 -8.37 8.40
C VAL A 46 21.59 -8.65 7.98
N LYS A 47 22.53 -7.80 8.40
CA LYS A 47 23.98 -7.93 8.13
C LYS A 47 24.63 -9.00 9.02
N ILE A 48 24.18 -10.25 8.89
CA ILE A 48 24.77 -11.38 9.61
C ILE A 48 26.14 -11.68 8.99
N VAL A 49 27.19 -11.67 9.83
CA VAL A 49 28.59 -11.91 9.43
C VAL A 49 28.77 -13.31 8.82
N VAL A 50 28.11 -14.32 9.39
CA VAL A 50 28.17 -15.70 8.91
C VAL A 50 27.24 -15.89 7.71
N GLU A 51 27.80 -15.94 6.51
CA GLU A 51 27.06 -16.07 5.25
C GLU A 51 26.13 -17.29 5.22
N LYS A 52 26.59 -18.44 5.73
CA LYS A 52 25.78 -19.66 5.81
C LYS A 52 24.50 -19.46 6.63
N LYS A 53 24.59 -18.72 7.75
CA LYS A 53 23.43 -18.39 8.61
C LYS A 53 22.50 -17.38 7.93
N ARG A 54 23.06 -16.41 7.22
CA ARG A 54 22.31 -15.38 6.49
C ARG A 54 21.41 -15.94 5.39
N HIS A 55 21.91 -16.95 4.68
CA HIS A 55 21.23 -17.51 3.51
C HIS A 55 20.58 -18.88 3.75
N GLN A 56 20.46 -19.30 5.02
CA GLN A 56 19.97 -20.63 5.40
C GLN A 56 18.54 -20.92 4.91
N TYR A 57 17.68 -19.91 4.88
CA TYR A 57 16.28 -20.02 4.45
C TYR A 57 16.03 -19.45 3.04
N CYS A 58 17.08 -19.03 2.34
CA CYS A 58 16.95 -18.61 0.95
C CYS A 58 16.68 -19.84 0.07
N PRO A 59 15.78 -19.74 -0.93
CA PRO A 59 15.52 -20.85 -1.83
C PRO A 59 16.78 -21.20 -2.63
N ASP A 60 16.99 -22.48 -2.89
CA ASP A 60 18.07 -22.98 -3.73
C ASP A 60 17.69 -22.94 -5.23
N GLY A 61 18.70 -22.98 -6.09
CA GLY A 61 18.53 -23.09 -7.54
C GLY A 61 18.64 -21.76 -8.30
N GLU A 62 18.66 -21.87 -9.62
CA GLU A 62 18.89 -20.77 -10.57
C GLU A 62 17.78 -19.70 -10.52
N SER A 63 16.55 -20.11 -10.18
CA SER A 63 15.41 -19.20 -10.02
C SER A 63 15.39 -18.49 -8.66
N SER A 64 16.37 -18.73 -7.80
CA SER A 64 16.46 -18.09 -6.50
C SER A 64 16.62 -16.58 -6.65
N TRP A 65 15.86 -15.83 -5.84
CA TRP A 65 16.02 -14.38 -5.76
C TRP A 65 17.28 -13.96 -5.00
N CYS A 66 17.91 -14.89 -4.27
CA CYS A 66 19.16 -14.68 -3.58
C CYS A 66 20.34 -14.93 -4.53
N SER A 67 21.15 -13.90 -4.78
CA SER A 67 22.30 -14.01 -5.69
C SER A 67 23.25 -15.14 -5.29
N ILE A 68 23.60 -15.27 -4.00
CA ILE A 68 24.51 -16.32 -3.51
C ILE A 68 23.99 -17.73 -3.77
N LYS A 69 22.69 -17.98 -3.57
CA LYS A 69 22.11 -19.30 -3.83
C LYS A 69 22.02 -19.60 -5.32
N ARG A 70 21.80 -18.56 -6.14
CA ARG A 70 21.80 -18.66 -7.60
C ARG A 70 23.19 -18.95 -8.13
N ASP A 71 24.18 -18.19 -7.67
CA ASP A 71 25.59 -18.32 -8.04
C ASP A 71 26.14 -19.70 -7.72
N LYS A 72 25.80 -20.24 -6.54
CA LYS A 72 26.12 -21.63 -6.18
C LYS A 72 25.51 -22.68 -7.11
N ALA A 73 24.35 -22.40 -7.70
CA ALA A 73 23.68 -23.32 -8.63
C ALA A 73 24.26 -23.23 -10.05
N VAL A 74 24.66 -22.03 -10.50
CA VAL A 74 25.16 -21.77 -11.86
C VAL A 74 26.69 -21.93 -11.96
N GLY A 75 27.40 -21.90 -10.82
CA GLY A 75 28.87 -21.91 -10.77
C GLY A 75 29.51 -20.53 -10.99
N THR A 76 28.72 -19.46 -10.88
CA THR A 76 29.20 -18.07 -10.95
C THR A 76 29.53 -17.53 -9.56
N ASN A 77 30.26 -16.41 -9.49
CA ASN A 77 30.51 -15.72 -8.22
C ASN A 77 30.33 -14.21 -8.41
N THR A 78 29.15 -13.68 -8.08
CA THR A 78 28.91 -12.24 -8.14
C THR A 78 29.38 -11.57 -6.83
N PRO A 79 30.12 -10.45 -6.90
CA PRO A 79 30.58 -9.75 -5.71
C PRO A 79 29.41 -9.34 -4.81
N PHE A 80 29.48 -9.73 -3.53
CA PHE A 80 28.49 -9.36 -2.54
C PHE A 80 28.67 -7.89 -2.13
N LEU A 81 27.86 -7.00 -2.69
CA LEU A 81 27.79 -5.61 -2.24
C LEU A 81 26.83 -5.49 -1.06
N ASP A 82 27.34 -5.07 0.08
CA ASP A 82 26.50 -4.77 1.23
C ASP A 82 25.58 -3.59 0.90
N LYS A 83 24.28 -3.83 1.01
CA LYS A 83 23.29 -2.85 0.61
C LYS A 83 22.98 -1.97 1.81
N SER A 84 22.97 -0.65 1.61
CA SER A 84 22.68 0.38 2.64
C SER A 84 21.36 0.17 3.42
N HIS A 85 20.45 -0.68 2.93
CA HIS A 85 19.17 -0.96 3.58
C HIS A 85 19.14 -2.22 4.44
N HIS A 86 20.27 -2.93 4.61
CA HIS A 86 20.35 -4.03 5.54
C HIS A 86 20.43 -3.51 6.99
N LEU A 87 19.74 -4.22 7.88
CA LEU A 87 19.68 -3.94 9.31
C LEU A 87 20.92 -4.44 10.05
N ASP A 88 21.24 -3.76 11.15
CA ASP A 88 22.21 -4.25 12.12
C ASP A 88 21.72 -5.58 12.75
N PRO A 89 22.62 -6.55 13.01
CA PRO A 89 22.32 -7.75 13.78
C PRO A 89 21.52 -7.55 15.07
N VAL A 90 21.70 -6.42 15.78
CA VAL A 90 20.96 -6.10 17.02
C VAL A 90 19.44 -6.12 16.81
N PHE A 91 18.95 -5.79 15.61
CA PHE A 91 17.51 -5.78 15.33
C PHE A 91 16.92 -7.17 15.09
N LEU A 92 17.74 -8.20 14.90
CA LEU A 92 17.25 -9.55 14.58
C LEU A 92 16.37 -10.11 15.70
N GLU A 93 16.81 -9.98 16.96
CA GLU A 93 16.11 -10.50 18.13
C GLU A 93 14.72 -9.87 18.30
N PHE A 94 14.61 -8.56 18.05
CA PHE A 94 13.33 -7.85 18.10
C PHE A 94 12.38 -8.21 16.95
N LEU A 95 12.93 -8.58 15.79
CA LEU A 95 12.15 -8.90 14.60
C LEU A 95 11.70 -10.36 14.54
N ILE A 96 12.40 -11.29 15.21
CA ILE A 96 12.03 -12.71 15.24
C ILE A 96 10.57 -12.91 15.71
N PRO A 97 10.12 -12.39 16.88
CA PRO A 97 8.75 -12.57 17.33
C PRO A 97 7.71 -12.03 16.35
N LEU A 98 8.02 -10.90 15.70
CA LEU A 98 7.16 -10.31 14.68
C LEU A 98 7.04 -11.22 13.46
N PHE A 99 8.16 -11.73 12.95
CA PHE A 99 8.18 -12.61 11.78
C PHE A 99 7.58 -13.98 12.07
N ASP A 100 7.70 -14.51 13.28
CA ASP A 100 7.05 -15.75 13.69
C ASP A 100 5.52 -15.57 13.73
N ARG A 101 5.02 -14.45 14.26
CA ARG A 101 3.59 -14.09 14.18
C ARG A 101 3.13 -13.93 12.73
N LEU A 102 3.93 -13.29 11.87
CA LEU A 102 3.65 -13.14 10.44
C LEU A 102 3.78 -14.46 9.65
N SER A 103 4.34 -15.51 10.27
CA SER A 103 4.53 -16.85 9.71
C SER A 103 3.60 -17.88 10.36
N GLU A 104 2.57 -17.45 11.10
CA GLU A 104 1.63 -18.35 11.76
C GLU A 104 0.93 -19.25 10.74
N LYS A 105 0.91 -20.57 11.00
CA LYS A 105 0.33 -21.56 10.07
C LYS A 105 -1.12 -21.24 9.69
N LYS A 106 -1.95 -20.80 10.65
CA LYS A 106 -3.35 -20.43 10.40
C LYS A 106 -3.46 -19.26 9.42
N LEU A 107 -2.61 -18.25 9.58
CA LEU A 107 -2.52 -17.11 8.67
C LEU A 107 -2.08 -17.56 7.26
N LEU A 108 -1.00 -18.33 7.17
CA LEU A 108 -0.43 -18.75 5.89
C LEU A 108 -1.35 -19.69 5.10
N LYS A 109 -2.12 -20.55 5.78
CA LYS A 109 -3.17 -21.39 5.13
C LYS A 109 -4.20 -20.53 4.40
N ARG A 110 -4.57 -19.36 4.95
CA ARG A 110 -5.49 -18.41 4.31
C ARG A 110 -4.82 -17.63 3.17
N CYS A 111 -3.52 -17.40 3.24
CA CYS A 111 -2.74 -16.75 2.19
C CYS A 111 -2.43 -17.67 1.00
N LEU A 112 -2.43 -18.99 1.21
CA LEU A 112 -2.02 -20.00 0.23
C LEU A 112 -2.72 -19.89 -1.14
N PRO A 113 -4.05 -19.64 -1.23
CA PRO A 113 -4.71 -19.54 -2.52
C PRO A 113 -4.44 -18.20 -3.24
N GLY A 114 -3.78 -17.24 -2.58
CA GLY A 114 -3.42 -15.94 -3.14
C GLY A 114 -4.62 -15.04 -3.47
N LEU A 115 -5.71 -15.14 -2.71
CA LEU A 115 -6.90 -14.32 -2.90
C LEU A 115 -6.62 -12.86 -2.52
N SER A 116 -7.16 -11.93 -3.30
CA SER A 116 -7.09 -10.48 -3.04
C SER A 116 -8.38 -9.96 -2.42
N GLN A 117 -8.29 -8.93 -1.57
CA GLN A 117 -9.46 -8.23 -1.02
C GLN A 117 -10.28 -7.46 -2.07
N ASN A 118 -9.74 -7.24 -3.28
CA ASN A 118 -10.40 -6.48 -4.35
C ASN A 118 -11.84 -6.92 -4.65
N ALA A 119 -12.15 -8.23 -4.58
CA ALA A 119 -13.51 -8.71 -4.82
C ALA A 119 -14.47 -8.24 -3.71
N ASN A 120 -14.06 -8.38 -2.45
CA ASN A 120 -14.83 -7.94 -1.29
C ASN A 120 -15.01 -6.41 -1.29
N GLU A 121 -13.95 -5.67 -1.61
CA GLU A 121 -14.01 -4.21 -1.75
C GLU A 121 -14.94 -3.78 -2.89
N SER A 122 -14.91 -4.49 -4.01
CA SER A 122 -15.80 -4.25 -5.15
C SER A 122 -17.28 -4.47 -4.79
N VAL A 123 -17.59 -5.54 -4.04
CA VAL A 123 -18.96 -5.78 -3.54
C VAL A 123 -19.36 -4.68 -2.56
N ASN A 124 -18.52 -4.37 -1.58
CA ASN A 124 -18.79 -3.32 -0.60
C ASN A 124 -19.05 -1.96 -1.26
N SER A 125 -18.27 -1.61 -2.28
CA SER A 125 -18.51 -0.39 -3.06
C SER A 125 -19.90 -0.39 -3.71
N LEU A 126 -20.36 -1.53 -4.26
CA LEU A 126 -21.71 -1.66 -4.84
C LEU A 126 -22.82 -1.54 -3.79
N VAL A 127 -22.60 -2.03 -2.56
CA VAL A 127 -23.54 -1.87 -1.44
C VAL A 127 -23.67 -0.40 -1.08
N TRP A 128 -22.55 0.28 -0.82
CA TRP A 128 -22.55 1.68 -0.39
C TRP A 128 -22.97 2.66 -1.48
N ASN A 129 -22.81 2.30 -2.76
CA ASN A 129 -23.40 3.07 -3.87
C ASN A 129 -24.94 3.02 -3.88
N ARG A 130 -25.56 1.95 -3.36
CA ARG A 130 -27.02 1.83 -3.27
C ARG A 130 -27.56 2.38 -1.95
N CYS A 131 -26.83 2.14 -0.87
CA CYS A 131 -27.17 2.58 0.48
C CYS A 131 -26.01 3.42 1.05
N PRO A 132 -25.90 4.71 0.71
CA PRO A 132 -24.79 5.53 1.16
C PRO A 132 -24.74 5.65 2.68
N LYS A 133 -23.54 5.48 3.26
CA LYS A 133 -23.33 5.47 4.72
C LYS A 133 -23.72 6.76 5.43
N HIS A 134 -23.69 7.90 4.73
CA HIS A 134 -24.07 9.20 5.28
C HIS A 134 -25.58 9.37 5.44
N ARG A 135 -26.40 8.44 4.94
CA ARG A 135 -27.86 8.47 5.09
C ARG A 135 -28.27 7.36 6.04
N ASN A 136 -29.06 7.71 7.05
CA ASN A 136 -29.69 6.71 7.89
C ASN A 136 -30.76 5.96 7.09
N ARG A 137 -30.73 4.63 7.13
CA ARG A 137 -31.64 3.74 6.42
C ARG A 137 -31.99 2.58 7.36
N GLY A 138 -33.24 2.15 7.33
CA GLY A 138 -33.67 0.99 8.10
C GLY A 138 -32.99 -0.31 7.65
N ILE A 139 -32.94 -1.31 8.53
CA ILE A 139 -32.29 -2.61 8.30
C ILE A 139 -32.70 -3.26 6.97
N LYS A 140 -34.01 -3.29 6.67
CA LYS A 140 -34.57 -3.85 5.43
C LYS A 140 -34.01 -3.20 4.16
N SER A 141 -33.78 -1.87 4.19
CA SER A 141 -33.17 -1.16 3.06
C SER A 141 -31.71 -1.55 2.87
N VAL A 142 -30.95 -1.73 3.95
CA VAL A 142 -29.56 -2.17 3.90
C VAL A 142 -29.47 -3.59 3.36
N GLU A 143 -30.32 -4.49 3.84
CA GLU A 143 -30.42 -5.89 3.38
C GLU A 143 -30.76 -5.96 1.89
N THR A 144 -31.77 -5.20 1.44
CA THR A 144 -32.17 -5.14 0.03
C THR A 144 -31.05 -4.60 -0.85
N ALA A 145 -30.34 -3.56 -0.38
CA ALA A 145 -29.19 -3.00 -1.09
C ALA A 145 -28.04 -4.02 -1.19
N ALA A 146 -27.77 -4.77 -0.12
CA ALA A 146 -26.76 -5.83 -0.09
C ALA A 146 -27.11 -6.98 -1.05
N ALA A 147 -28.32 -7.51 -0.98
CA ALA A 147 -28.81 -8.56 -1.88
C ALA A 147 -28.74 -8.11 -3.35
N SER A 148 -29.21 -6.90 -3.65
CA SER A 148 -29.13 -6.32 -4.98
C SER A 148 -27.69 -6.15 -5.47
N ALA A 149 -26.76 -5.77 -4.59
CA ALA A 149 -25.35 -5.61 -4.91
C ALA A 149 -24.66 -6.94 -5.21
N ILE A 150 -24.91 -7.96 -4.40
CA ILE A 150 -24.39 -9.32 -4.60
C ILE A 150 -24.91 -9.89 -5.92
N MET A 151 -26.21 -9.77 -6.19
CA MET A 151 -26.81 -10.19 -7.46
C MET A 151 -26.13 -9.51 -8.66
N GLN A 152 -25.92 -8.18 -8.60
CA GLN A 152 -25.25 -7.47 -9.68
C GLN A 152 -23.77 -7.84 -9.82
N PHE A 153 -23.08 -8.15 -8.72
CA PHE A 153 -21.67 -8.54 -8.77
C PHE A 153 -21.50 -9.92 -9.43
N ASN A 154 -22.32 -10.89 -9.05
CA ASN A 154 -22.24 -12.27 -9.52
C ASN A 154 -22.81 -12.44 -10.94
N ILE A 155 -24.03 -11.97 -11.18
CA ILE A 155 -24.77 -12.21 -12.43
C ILE A 155 -24.65 -11.02 -13.39
N GLY A 156 -24.35 -9.83 -12.88
CA GLY A 156 -24.39 -8.58 -13.64
C GLY A 156 -25.74 -7.87 -13.54
N ALA A 157 -25.87 -6.77 -14.27
CA ALA A 157 -27.06 -5.91 -14.24
C ALA A 157 -28.34 -6.63 -14.70
N ALA A 158 -28.21 -7.65 -15.56
CA ALA A 158 -29.32 -8.46 -16.05
C ALA A 158 -29.93 -9.40 -15.01
N GLY A 159 -29.23 -9.68 -13.90
CA GLY A 159 -29.77 -10.54 -12.83
C GLY A 159 -31.08 -10.00 -12.23
N ARG A 160 -31.27 -8.67 -12.26
CA ARG A 160 -32.50 -8.02 -11.82
C ARG A 160 -33.74 -8.47 -12.58
N HIS A 161 -33.60 -8.95 -13.82
CA HIS A 161 -34.75 -9.43 -14.60
C HIS A 161 -35.42 -10.64 -13.95
N GLY A 162 -34.67 -11.51 -13.26
CA GLY A 162 -35.23 -12.62 -12.51
C GLY A 162 -36.13 -12.14 -11.36
N VAL A 163 -35.64 -11.16 -10.58
CA VAL A 163 -36.42 -10.53 -9.51
C VAL A 163 -37.66 -9.82 -10.05
N MET A 164 -37.54 -9.11 -11.19
CA MET A 164 -38.68 -8.45 -11.82
C MET A 164 -39.74 -9.45 -12.27
N LYS A 165 -39.34 -10.60 -12.82
CA LYS A 165 -40.26 -11.67 -13.22
C LYS A 165 -41.03 -12.21 -12.01
N GLU A 166 -40.35 -12.44 -10.90
CA GLU A 166 -40.96 -12.93 -9.65
C GLU A 166 -41.95 -11.93 -9.05
N LEU A 167 -41.68 -10.63 -9.19
CA LEU A 167 -42.58 -9.55 -8.78
C LEU A 167 -43.68 -9.26 -9.81
N GLU A 168 -43.79 -10.07 -10.87
CA GLU A 168 -44.74 -9.88 -11.97
C GLU A 168 -44.59 -8.53 -12.70
N ILE A 169 -43.42 -7.91 -12.60
CA ILE A 169 -43.08 -6.66 -13.29
C ILE A 169 -42.41 -7.02 -14.62
N SER A 170 -43.09 -6.75 -15.74
CA SER A 170 -42.50 -7.02 -17.06
C SER A 170 -41.34 -6.06 -17.36
N GLY A 171 -40.14 -6.62 -17.52
CA GLY A 171 -38.98 -5.87 -17.97
C GLY A 171 -39.09 -5.54 -19.45
N GLY A 172 -39.52 -4.31 -19.79
CA GLY A 172 -39.63 -3.83 -21.17
C GLY A 172 -38.30 -3.79 -21.93
N TYR A 173 -38.38 -3.49 -23.24
CA TYR A 173 -37.22 -3.44 -24.15
C TYR A 173 -36.08 -2.56 -23.60
N TYR A 174 -36.39 -1.35 -23.14
CA TYR A 174 -35.39 -0.41 -22.63
C TYR A 174 -34.67 -0.91 -21.38
N THR A 175 -35.36 -1.64 -20.50
CA THR A 175 -34.76 -2.26 -19.31
C THR A 175 -33.73 -3.30 -19.71
N LYS A 176 -34.10 -4.20 -20.64
CA LYS A 176 -33.21 -5.25 -21.18
C LYS A 176 -32.01 -4.66 -21.93
N ALA A 177 -32.26 -3.64 -22.77
CA ALA A 177 -31.21 -2.94 -23.50
C ALA A 177 -30.24 -2.22 -22.54
N GLY A 178 -30.76 -1.55 -21.50
CA GLY A 178 -29.99 -0.84 -20.50
C GLY A 178 -29.11 -1.76 -19.66
N SER A 179 -29.64 -2.88 -19.18
CA SER A 179 -28.87 -3.88 -18.43
C SER A 179 -27.83 -4.56 -19.32
N GLY A 180 -28.14 -4.83 -20.59
CA GLY A 180 -27.19 -5.30 -21.60
C GLY A 180 -26.02 -4.33 -21.82
N LYS A 181 -26.30 -3.03 -22.03
CA LYS A 181 -25.27 -1.99 -22.17
C LYS A 181 -24.38 -1.90 -20.92
N LYS A 182 -24.95 -1.95 -19.71
CA LYS A 182 -24.20 -1.95 -18.45
C LYS A 182 -23.27 -3.15 -18.33
N ASN A 183 -23.74 -4.34 -18.67
CA ASN A 183 -22.93 -5.56 -18.66
C ASN A 183 -21.78 -5.49 -19.68
N LYS A 184 -22.05 -5.07 -20.92
CA LYS A 184 -21.01 -4.86 -21.94
C LYS A 184 -19.94 -3.88 -21.48
N LYS A 185 -20.35 -2.74 -20.90
CA LYS A 185 -19.42 -1.73 -20.34
C LYS A 185 -18.55 -2.32 -19.22
N ARG A 186 -19.15 -3.09 -18.31
CA ARG A 186 -18.43 -3.76 -17.21
C ARG A 186 -17.35 -4.70 -17.75
N VAL A 187 -17.70 -5.58 -18.69
CA VAL A 187 -16.75 -6.52 -19.31
C VAL A 187 -15.63 -5.78 -20.03
N LYS A 188 -15.95 -4.76 -20.84
CA LYS A 188 -14.96 -3.93 -21.53
C LYS A 188 -13.98 -3.27 -20.55
N GLN A 189 -14.48 -2.71 -19.45
CA GLN A 189 -13.65 -2.09 -18.42
C GLN A 189 -12.75 -3.10 -17.70
N THR A 190 -13.28 -4.29 -17.37
CA THR A 190 -12.48 -5.36 -16.74
C THR A 190 -11.34 -5.79 -17.66
N ASN A 191 -11.64 -6.03 -18.95
CA ASN A 191 -10.64 -6.44 -19.93
C ASN A 191 -9.56 -5.36 -20.09
N ALA A 192 -9.97 -4.09 -20.24
CA ALA A 192 -9.02 -2.98 -20.30
C ALA A 192 -8.13 -2.90 -19.04
N ARG A 193 -8.72 -2.98 -17.84
CA ARG A 193 -7.97 -2.91 -16.57
C ARG A 193 -7.04 -4.10 -16.33
N ALA A 194 -7.31 -5.24 -16.95
CA ALA A 194 -6.45 -6.43 -16.88
C ALA A 194 -5.16 -6.27 -17.70
N GLN A 195 -5.19 -5.45 -18.76
CA GLN A 195 -4.04 -5.21 -19.65
C GLN A 195 -2.86 -4.59 -18.91
N LYS A 196 -1.64 -4.98 -19.33
CA LYS A 196 -0.38 -4.50 -18.75
C LYS A 196 -0.24 -2.98 -18.86
N LYS A 197 -0.56 -2.41 -20.02
CA LYS A 197 -0.54 -0.95 -20.27
C LYS A 197 -1.35 -0.16 -19.22
N PHE A 198 -2.55 -0.63 -18.86
CA PHE A 198 -3.37 0.02 -17.83
C PHE A 198 -2.83 -0.19 -16.41
N LYS A 199 -2.17 -1.32 -16.12
CA LYS A 199 -1.49 -1.53 -14.83
C LYS A 199 -0.30 -0.59 -14.68
N GLU A 200 0.53 -0.47 -15.71
CA GLU A 200 1.69 0.42 -15.75
C GLU A 200 1.29 1.89 -15.67
N ALA A 201 0.29 2.32 -16.44
CA ALA A 201 -0.23 3.69 -16.37
C ALA A 201 -0.70 4.05 -14.94
N ARG A 202 -1.42 3.13 -14.27
CA ARG A 202 -1.84 3.34 -12.87
C ARG A 202 -0.65 3.43 -11.91
N GLN A 203 0.40 2.65 -12.12
CA GLN A 203 1.62 2.72 -11.30
C GLN A 203 2.31 4.07 -11.48
N LYS A 204 2.44 4.55 -12.73
CA LYS A 204 3.02 5.87 -13.03
C LYS A 204 2.22 7.00 -12.37
N ILE A 205 0.89 6.98 -12.49
CA ILE A 205 0.02 7.98 -11.84
C ILE A 205 0.19 7.94 -10.31
N ARG A 206 0.25 6.75 -9.71
CA ARG A 206 0.45 6.62 -8.26
C ARG A 206 1.80 7.16 -7.83
N GLN A 207 2.86 6.88 -8.59
CA GLN A 207 4.20 7.40 -8.31
C GLN A 207 4.23 8.93 -8.40
N ALA A 208 3.63 9.52 -9.45
CA ALA A 208 3.54 10.97 -9.59
C ALA A 208 2.80 11.61 -8.40
N LYS A 209 1.70 11.01 -7.93
CA LYS A 209 0.99 11.49 -6.73
C LYS A 209 1.84 11.43 -5.48
N LEU A 210 2.59 10.35 -5.26
CA LEU A 210 3.46 10.22 -4.10
C LEU A 210 4.60 11.25 -4.11
N VAL A 211 5.15 11.54 -5.30
CA VAL A 211 6.16 12.60 -5.48
C VAL A 211 5.57 13.96 -5.15
N GLU A 212 4.37 14.25 -5.65
CA GLU A 212 3.70 15.52 -5.37
C GLU A 212 3.34 15.67 -3.89
N GLU A 213 2.78 14.63 -3.25
CA GLU A 213 2.51 14.64 -1.81
C GLU A 213 3.79 14.84 -0.99
N ALA A 214 4.91 14.25 -1.39
CA ALA A 214 6.20 14.47 -0.73
C ALA A 214 6.70 15.91 -0.92
N ARG A 215 6.52 16.49 -2.11
CA ARG A 215 6.82 17.90 -2.39
C ARG A 215 5.99 18.84 -1.53
N LEU A 216 4.67 18.60 -1.43
CA LEU A 216 3.76 19.38 -0.61
C LEU A 216 4.14 19.30 0.88
N LYS A 217 4.41 18.09 1.39
CA LYS A 217 4.90 17.92 2.78
C LYS A 217 6.21 18.66 3.05
N ALA A 218 7.13 18.67 2.09
CA ALA A 218 8.38 19.40 2.22
C ALA A 218 8.18 20.92 2.24
N LEU A 219 7.20 21.43 1.47
CA LEU A 219 6.81 22.85 1.47
C LEU A 219 6.09 23.25 2.77
N GLU A 220 5.20 22.39 3.28
CA GLU A 220 4.47 22.62 4.54
C GLU A 220 5.42 22.63 5.76
N GLY A 221 6.52 21.88 5.70
CA GLY A 221 7.48 21.79 6.79
C GLY A 221 6.92 21.04 8.01
N VAL A 222 7.50 21.26 9.19
CA VAL A 222 7.04 20.62 10.43
C VAL A 222 5.81 21.35 10.95
N THR A 223 4.63 20.73 10.81
CA THR A 223 3.35 21.32 11.24
C THR A 223 2.98 20.99 12.68
N TYR A 224 3.51 19.89 13.24
CA TYR A 224 3.29 19.49 14.63
C TYR A 224 4.50 18.74 15.17
N GLN A 225 5.00 19.15 16.33
CA GLN A 225 6.06 18.47 17.06
C GLN A 225 5.59 18.20 18.49
N SER A 226 5.73 16.94 18.94
CA SER A 226 5.40 16.53 20.30
C SER A 226 6.19 17.36 21.32
N ALA A 227 5.52 17.91 22.34
CA ALA A 227 6.06 18.82 23.35
C ALA A 227 6.45 20.24 22.90
N ALA A 228 6.29 20.61 21.62
CA ALA A 228 6.60 21.98 21.16
C ALA A 228 5.68 23.08 21.74
N PHE A 229 4.52 22.70 22.29
CA PHE A 229 3.60 23.61 22.99
C PHE A 229 3.83 23.66 24.52
N ASN A 230 4.70 22.81 25.07
CA ASN A 230 4.93 22.73 26.53
C ASN A 230 6.16 23.52 26.99
N GLU A 231 6.96 24.08 26.07
CA GLU A 231 8.03 25.01 26.43
C GLU A 231 7.50 26.45 26.45
N ASP A 232 6.68 26.74 27.46
CA ASP A 232 6.67 28.08 28.03
C ASP A 232 8.07 28.33 28.60
N ASN A 233 8.86 29.01 27.79
CA ASN A 233 10.16 29.57 28.11
C ASN A 233 9.99 30.65 29.20
N PHE A 234 9.73 30.22 30.44
CA PHE A 234 9.64 31.04 31.64
C PHE A 234 11.00 31.19 32.32
N ASN A 235 12.11 31.17 31.57
CA ASN A 235 13.37 31.77 32.04
C ASN A 235 14.37 31.92 30.89
N GLY A 236 14.44 33.12 30.30
CA GLY A 236 15.40 33.40 29.25
C GLY A 236 15.17 34.78 28.66
N SER A 237 15.71 35.79 29.33
CA SER A 237 15.76 37.20 28.93
C SER A 237 15.74 37.43 27.41
N ARG A 238 14.59 37.88 26.88
CA ARG A 238 14.50 38.48 25.53
C ARG A 238 15.35 39.75 25.52
N LYS A 239 16.61 39.65 25.06
CA LYS A 239 17.36 40.84 24.64
C LYS A 239 16.60 41.51 23.50
N ARG A 240 15.79 42.52 23.85
CA ARG A 240 15.24 43.47 22.88
C ARG A 240 16.41 44.09 22.11
N LYS A 241 16.55 43.75 20.83
CA LYS A 241 17.35 44.58 19.91
C LYS A 241 16.67 45.95 19.85
N ARG A 242 17.21 46.93 20.60
CA ARG A 242 16.90 48.34 20.40
C ARG A 242 17.34 48.71 18.99
N LYS A 243 16.40 49.14 18.14
CA LYS A 243 16.73 49.93 16.95
C LYS A 243 17.40 51.21 17.47
N THR A 244 18.70 51.35 17.22
CA THR A 244 19.38 52.64 17.38
C THR A 244 19.11 53.45 16.13
N ASP A 245 18.27 54.47 16.26
CA ASP A 245 18.19 55.56 15.28
C ASP A 245 19.57 56.20 15.16
N LYS A 246 20.20 56.05 13.99
CA LYS A 246 21.36 56.88 13.63
C LYS A 246 20.81 58.23 13.16
N THR A 247 20.67 59.16 14.09
CA THR A 247 20.69 60.59 13.80
C THR A 247 22.08 60.95 13.26
N THR A 248 22.14 61.33 11.99
CA THR A 248 23.29 62.00 11.38
C THR A 248 23.40 63.44 11.89
N PRO A 249 24.60 63.96 12.22
CA PRO A 249 24.76 65.34 12.69
C PRO A 249 24.60 66.34 11.54
N LYS A 250 23.88 67.43 11.84
CA LYS A 250 23.83 68.64 11.02
C LYS A 250 25.19 69.37 11.09
N GLU A 251 25.88 69.50 9.96
CA GLU A 251 26.83 70.59 9.73
C GLU A 251 26.08 71.76 9.07
N GLY A 252 26.35 72.97 9.58
CA GLY A 252 25.70 74.19 9.13
C GLY A 252 26.56 75.05 8.21
N LYS A 253 25.85 75.99 7.55
CA LYS A 253 26.28 77.10 6.67
C LYS A 253 26.47 76.68 5.20
N SER A 254 25.93 77.36 4.20
CA SER A 254 25.67 78.80 4.07
C SER A 254 24.36 79.12 3.33
N LYS A 255 23.84 80.32 3.62
CA LYS A 255 22.77 80.99 2.89
C LYS A 255 23.28 81.40 1.50
N GLN A 256 22.49 81.14 0.46
CA GLN A 256 22.41 82.07 -0.66
C GLN A 256 20.97 82.12 -1.18
N THR A 257 20.38 83.29 -0.99
CA THR A 257 19.05 83.73 -1.42
C THR A 257 19.00 84.07 -2.91
N ARG A 258 17.76 84.19 -3.43
CA ARG A 258 17.31 85.04 -4.56
C ARG A 258 17.30 84.30 -5.91
N LYS A 259 16.28 84.35 -6.78
CA LYS A 259 15.00 85.07 -6.91
C LYS A 259 14.19 84.38 -8.04
N GLU A 260 12.88 84.65 -8.06
CA GLU A 260 11.97 84.78 -9.22
C GLU A 260 12.29 83.99 -10.51
#